data_AF-A0A7I9YSA5-F1
#
_entry.id   AF-A0A7I9YSA5-F1
#
_cell.length_a   1.000
_cell.length_b   1.000
_cell.length_c   1.000
_cell.angle_alpha   90.00
_cell.angle_beta   90.00
_cell.angle_gamma   90.00
#
_symmetry.space_group_name_H-M   'P 1'
#
loop_
_entity.id
_entity.type
_entity.pdbx_description
1 polymer ?
#
loop_
_entity_poly.entity_id
_entity_poly.type
_entity_poly.pdbx_seq_one_letter_code
_entity_poly.pdbx_strand_id
1 'polypeptide(L)'
;MPWGLIIWVLGGAACVWLYFNDQARRTVVLFYDVHDGAHQWFDSLVAEWHWLTQSQGLWRVIQSGDVVGTYNYKVNAGASALVRTIGATASTSSKIKQLATNISIPSITAGNSSLYFLPDRLLVREGNRYSDVDYQELRVFHQDQRFIESGTPPRDAVQVDHTWQYVNVKGGPDRRYKNNRTLPIMLYGRLVVASASGLYWIIQISRAAAAEAVARVVSAAPTPSAAVSNETAPPSGGPGDAHVGQATKVRCANCGHIQTASVNAATFPCEKCAATLRRMKKSA
;
A
#
# COMPACT_ATOMS: atom_id res chain seq x y z
N MET A 1 -49.87 -1.40 23.39
CA MET A 1 -48.92 -0.81 22.41
C MET A 1 -47.72 -1.75 22.15
N PRO A 2 -47.91 -2.98 21.61
CA PRO A 2 -46.79 -3.92 21.37
C PRO A 2 -46.02 -3.66 20.07
N TRP A 3 -46.60 -2.91 19.13
CA TRP A 3 -46.03 -2.68 17.79
C TRP A 3 -44.75 -1.84 17.79
N GLY A 4 -44.57 -0.96 18.78
CA GLY A 4 -43.37 -0.11 18.87
C GLY A 4 -42.09 -0.92 19.02
N LEU A 5 -42.09 -1.95 19.89
CA LEU A 5 -40.93 -2.82 20.10
C LEU A 5 -40.58 -3.60 18.82
N ILE A 6 -41.59 -4.07 18.09
CA ILE A 6 -41.38 -4.82 16.83
C ILE A 6 -40.74 -3.92 15.77
N ILE A 7 -41.20 -2.67 15.62
CA ILE A 7 -40.62 -1.71 14.68
C ILE A 7 -39.16 -1.38 15.04
N TRP A 8 -38.84 -1.21 16.32
CA TRP A 8 -37.46 -0.97 16.76
C TRP A 8 -36.54 -2.18 16.50
N VAL A 9 -37.02 -3.40 16.73
CA VAL A 9 -36.24 -4.62 16.47
C VAL A 9 -36.01 -4.80 14.96
N LEU A 10 -37.05 -4.66 14.13
CA LEU A 10 -36.93 -4.77 12.68
C LEU A 10 -36.08 -3.64 12.08
N GLY A 11 -36.24 -2.41 12.56
CA GLY A 11 -35.42 -1.26 12.15
C GLY A 11 -33.96 -1.44 12.55
N GLY A 12 -33.70 -1.92 13.77
CA GLY A 12 -32.35 -2.25 14.23
C GLY A 12 -31.69 -3.34 13.38
N ALA A 13 -32.41 -4.43 13.09
CA ALA A 13 -31.92 -5.50 12.22
C ALA A 13 -31.64 -5.01 10.79
N ALA A 14 -32.52 -4.14 10.24
CA ALA A 14 -32.31 -3.54 8.92
C ALA A 14 -31.07 -2.64 8.89
N CYS A 15 -30.86 -1.80 9.92
CA CYS A 15 -29.66 -0.97 10.03
C CYS A 15 -28.37 -1.80 10.12
N VAL A 16 -28.39 -2.88 10.90
CA VAL A 16 -27.26 -3.82 11.01
C VAL A 16 -26.99 -4.50 9.67
N TRP A 17 -28.03 -4.97 8.97
CA TRP A 17 -27.90 -5.57 7.64
C TRP A 17 -27.34 -4.57 6.61
N LEU A 18 -27.85 -3.34 6.60
CA LEU A 18 -27.35 -2.27 5.73
C LEU A 18 -25.87 -1.97 6.00
N TYR A 19 -25.46 -1.91 7.26
CA TYR A 19 -24.07 -1.70 7.65
C TYR A 19 -23.16 -2.83 7.13
N PHE A 20 -23.53 -4.10 7.34
CA PHE A 20 -22.73 -5.23 6.87
C PHE A 20 -22.69 -5.34 5.35
N ASN A 21 -23.81 -5.10 4.66
CA ASN A 21 -23.87 -5.10 3.19
C ASN A 21 -23.04 -3.96 2.59
N ASP A 22 -23.03 -2.78 3.21
CA ASP A 22 -22.18 -1.65 2.79
C ASP A 22 -20.69 -1.96 2.99
N GLN A 23 -20.30 -2.55 4.13
CA GLN A 23 -18.92 -3.00 4.37
C GLN A 23 -18.48 -4.07 3.35
N ALA A 24 -19.34 -5.03 3.06
CA ALA A 24 -19.05 -6.09 2.08
C ALA A 24 -18.85 -5.50 0.68
N ARG A 25 -19.69 -4.53 0.27
CA ARG A 25 -19.58 -3.86 -1.05
C ARG A 25 -18.37 -2.94 -1.19
N ARG A 26 -17.84 -2.42 -0.09
CA ARG A 26 -16.65 -1.55 -0.08
C ARG A 26 -15.34 -2.32 0.01
N THR A 27 -15.39 -3.62 0.27
CA THR A 27 -14.18 -4.45 0.39
C THR A 27 -13.81 -4.99 -0.98
N VAL A 28 -12.65 -4.59 -1.49
CA VAL A 28 -12.08 -5.16 -2.71
C VAL A 28 -11.25 -6.38 -2.32
N VAL A 29 -11.43 -7.49 -3.02
CA VAL A 29 -10.64 -8.71 -2.80
C VAL A 29 -9.60 -8.80 -3.91
N LEU A 30 -8.32 -8.74 -3.56
CA LEU A 30 -7.22 -8.98 -4.50
C LEU A 30 -6.61 -10.37 -4.24
N PHE A 31 -6.60 -11.19 -5.29
CA PHE A 31 -5.92 -12.48 -5.29
C PHE A 31 -4.64 -12.37 -6.11
N TYR A 32 -3.53 -12.65 -5.46
CA TYR A 32 -2.22 -12.75 -6.11
C TYR A 32 -1.91 -14.21 -6.41
N ASP A 33 -1.53 -14.48 -7.66
CA ASP A 33 -1.14 -15.80 -8.14
C ASP A 33 0.37 -15.99 -8.04
N VAL A 34 0.85 -16.93 -7.21
CA VAL A 34 2.20 -16.97 -6.61
C VAL A 34 3.29 -17.59 -7.50
N HIS A 35 3.21 -17.46 -8.83
CA HIS A 35 4.03 -18.29 -9.75
C HIS A 35 5.11 -17.55 -10.56
N ASP A 36 5.27 -16.24 -10.39
CA ASP A 36 6.16 -15.39 -11.22
C ASP A 36 7.38 -14.80 -10.50
N GLY A 37 8.37 -14.29 -11.25
CA GLY A 37 9.57 -13.64 -10.72
C GLY A 37 9.29 -12.40 -9.85
N ALA A 38 8.14 -11.74 -10.02
CA ALA A 38 7.68 -10.67 -9.13
C ALA A 38 7.46 -11.16 -7.67
N HIS A 39 7.14 -12.44 -7.48
CA HIS A 39 6.96 -13.02 -6.15
C HIS A 39 8.27 -13.23 -5.40
N GLN A 40 9.35 -13.63 -6.07
CA GLN A 40 10.64 -13.81 -5.41
C GLN A 40 11.17 -12.49 -4.81
N TRP A 41 10.99 -11.40 -5.53
CA TRP A 41 11.27 -10.07 -5.01
C TRP A 41 10.36 -9.73 -3.83
N PHE A 42 9.06 -9.98 -3.94
CA PHE A 42 8.10 -9.70 -2.88
C PHE A 42 8.38 -10.50 -1.60
N ASP A 43 8.75 -11.78 -1.71
CA ASP A 43 9.16 -12.61 -0.58
C ASP A 43 10.41 -12.05 0.08
N SER A 44 11.37 -11.55 -0.71
CA SER A 44 12.56 -10.86 -0.21
C SER A 44 12.18 -9.58 0.54
N LEU A 45 11.21 -8.82 0.03
CA LEU A 45 10.69 -7.62 0.69
C LEU A 45 10.02 -7.98 2.04
N VAL A 46 9.17 -9.00 2.06
CA VAL A 46 8.51 -9.49 3.28
C VAL A 46 9.54 -9.98 4.29
N ALA A 47 10.57 -10.71 3.84
CA ALA A 47 11.65 -11.20 4.68
C ALA A 47 12.42 -10.04 5.32
N GLU A 48 12.84 -9.03 4.55
CA GLU A 48 13.57 -7.87 5.06
C GLU A 48 12.69 -6.92 5.89
N TRP A 49 11.36 -7.02 5.81
CA TRP A 49 10.45 -6.17 6.58
C TRP A 49 10.59 -6.33 8.10
N HIS A 50 11.12 -7.48 8.55
CA HIS A 50 11.39 -7.72 9.96
C HIS A 50 12.26 -6.62 10.59
N TRP A 51 13.19 -6.02 9.83
CA TRP A 51 14.02 -4.91 10.28
C TRP A 51 13.20 -3.71 10.77
N LEU A 52 12.11 -3.37 10.08
CA LEU A 52 11.20 -2.29 10.51
C LEU A 52 10.33 -2.72 11.68
N THR A 53 9.73 -3.91 11.60
CA THR A 53 8.79 -4.37 12.64
C THR A 53 9.46 -4.62 13.99
N GLN A 54 10.76 -4.93 14.00
CA GLN A 54 11.56 -5.12 15.21
C GLN A 54 12.22 -3.82 15.71
N SER A 55 12.08 -2.71 14.99
CA SER A 55 12.58 -1.41 15.46
C SER A 55 11.67 -0.85 16.56
N GLN A 56 12.25 -0.37 17.66
CA GLN A 56 11.47 0.16 18.78
C GLN A 56 10.83 1.51 18.47
N GLY A 57 11.45 2.29 17.58
CA GLY A 57 11.00 3.62 17.22
C GLY A 57 10.85 3.76 15.71
N LEU A 58 9.65 4.10 15.27
CA LEU A 58 9.33 4.48 13.90
C LEU A 58 8.53 5.78 13.91
N TRP A 59 8.92 6.73 13.08
CA TRP A 59 8.24 8.01 12.98
C TRP A 59 8.19 8.49 11.54
N ARG A 60 7.10 9.15 11.16
CA ARG A 60 7.05 9.89 9.90
C ARG A 60 7.39 11.36 10.17
N VAL A 61 8.38 11.90 9.47
CA VAL A 61 8.67 13.33 9.48
C VAL A 61 7.64 14.03 8.60
N ILE A 62 6.87 14.94 9.19
CA ILE A 62 5.81 15.69 8.51
C ILE A 62 6.22 17.12 8.17
N GLN A 63 7.15 17.69 8.95
CA GLN A 63 7.69 19.04 8.71
C GLN A 63 9.17 19.05 9.10
N SER A 64 9.97 19.81 8.37
CA SER A 64 11.38 20.08 8.65
C SER A 64 11.66 21.55 8.38
N GLY A 65 12.48 22.19 9.20
CA GLY A 65 12.88 23.58 9.01
C GLY A 65 14.25 23.86 9.60
N ASP A 66 15.07 24.59 8.86
CA ASP A 66 16.43 24.92 9.28
C ASP A 66 16.43 25.90 10.45
N VAL A 67 17.36 25.70 11.38
CA VAL A 67 17.57 26.59 12.51
C VAL A 67 18.45 27.74 12.07
N VAL A 68 17.83 28.88 11.80
CA VAL A 68 18.53 30.10 11.39
C VAL A 68 18.75 31.03 12.59
N GLY A 69 19.96 31.57 12.69
CA GLY A 69 20.36 32.56 13.68
C GLY A 69 20.94 31.98 14.97
N THR A 70 21.88 32.72 15.55
CA THR A 70 22.67 32.28 16.72
C THR A 70 21.80 31.98 17.93
N TYR A 71 20.76 32.79 18.18
CA TYR A 71 19.87 32.57 19.33
C TYR A 71 19.16 31.21 19.23
N ASN A 72 18.52 30.92 18.08
CA ASN A 72 17.80 29.66 17.88
C ASN A 72 18.73 28.46 17.93
N TYR A 73 19.94 28.55 17.36
CA TYR A 73 20.97 27.52 17.48
C TYR A 73 21.29 27.22 18.96
N LYS A 74 21.51 28.27 19.76
CA LYS A 74 21.85 28.14 21.18
C LYS A 74 20.73 27.48 22.01
N VAL A 75 19.48 27.83 21.77
CA VAL A 75 18.34 27.33 22.58
C VAL A 75 17.79 25.99 22.10
N ASN A 76 18.17 25.53 20.90
CA ASN A 76 17.79 24.23 20.35
C ASN A 76 18.97 23.25 20.37
N ALA A 77 19.77 23.26 21.43
CA ALA A 77 20.87 22.31 21.64
C ALA A 77 21.92 22.23 20.51
N GLY A 78 22.05 23.30 19.70
CA GLY A 78 22.94 23.33 18.55
C GLY A 78 22.41 22.60 17.31
N ALA A 79 21.11 22.29 17.26
CA ALA A 79 20.49 21.65 16.11
C ALA A 79 20.61 22.54 14.85
N SER A 80 20.89 21.91 13.70
CA SER A 80 20.88 22.58 12.39
C SER A 80 19.48 22.68 11.79
N ALA A 81 18.58 21.78 12.18
CA ALA A 81 17.19 21.76 11.73
C ALA A 81 16.28 21.21 12.84
N LEU A 82 15.04 21.68 12.86
CA LEU A 82 13.96 21.15 13.67
C LEU A 82 13.05 20.31 12.79
N VAL A 83 12.59 19.18 13.33
CA VAL A 83 11.65 18.30 12.65
C VAL A 83 10.41 18.09 13.52
N ARG A 84 9.26 18.03 12.87
CA ARG A 84 8.03 17.57 13.47
C ARG A 84 7.73 16.18 12.95
N THR A 85 7.51 15.26 13.87
CA THR A 85 7.23 13.86 13.56
C THR A 85 5.88 13.43 14.11
N ILE A 86 5.34 12.36 13.53
CA ILE A 86 4.23 11.59 14.08
C ILE A 86 4.67 10.14 14.23
N GLY A 87 4.15 9.43 15.24
CA GLY A 87 4.43 8.02 15.41
C GLY A 87 4.00 7.22 14.19
N ALA A 88 4.85 6.28 13.78
CA ALA A 88 4.59 5.34 12.71
C ALA A 88 4.69 3.91 13.24
N THR A 89 4.04 2.98 12.54
CA THR A 89 4.08 1.56 12.87
C THR A 89 4.24 0.77 11.59
N ALA A 90 5.24 -0.11 11.58
CA ALA A 90 5.39 -1.10 10.52
C ALA A 90 4.68 -2.39 10.93
N SER A 91 3.98 -3.02 10.00
CA SER A 91 3.34 -4.31 10.22
C SER A 91 3.26 -5.10 8.93
N THR A 92 3.04 -6.41 9.06
CA THR A 92 2.80 -7.31 7.94
C THR A 92 1.41 -7.93 8.17
N SER A 93 0.43 -7.58 7.34
CA SER A 93 -0.96 -8.00 7.52
C SER A 93 -1.62 -8.32 6.18
N SER A 94 -2.40 -9.39 6.14
CA SER A 94 -3.27 -9.72 5.00
C SER A 94 -4.60 -8.97 5.01
N LYS A 95 -4.93 -8.34 6.15
CA LYS A 95 -6.14 -7.54 6.35
C LYS A 95 -5.79 -6.07 6.36
N ILE A 96 -6.18 -5.39 5.30
CA ILE A 96 -6.10 -3.94 5.16
C ILE A 96 -7.54 -3.41 5.16
N LYS A 97 -7.76 -2.20 5.68
CA LYS A 97 -9.10 -1.59 5.67
C LYS A 97 -9.58 -1.52 4.21
N GLN A 98 -10.77 -2.07 3.92
CA GLN A 98 -11.36 -2.11 2.57
C GLN A 98 -10.59 -2.95 1.53
N LEU A 99 -9.55 -3.69 1.93
CA LEU A 99 -8.76 -4.55 1.04
C LEU A 99 -8.47 -5.90 1.69
N ALA A 100 -9.00 -6.97 1.11
CA ALA A 100 -8.75 -8.34 1.53
C ALA A 100 -7.80 -9.01 0.54
N THR A 101 -6.72 -9.61 1.05
CA THR A 101 -5.72 -10.29 0.21
C THR A 101 -5.36 -11.66 0.78
N ASN A 102 -4.91 -12.56 -0.09
CA ASN A 102 -4.44 -13.91 0.28
C ASN A 102 -2.99 -13.91 0.81
N ILE A 103 -2.26 -12.82 0.64
CA ILE A 103 -0.85 -12.67 1.03
C ILE A 103 -0.71 -11.68 2.18
N SER A 104 0.37 -11.79 2.95
CA SER A 104 0.65 -10.82 4.02
C SER A 104 1.41 -9.62 3.46
N ILE A 105 0.84 -8.43 3.56
CA ILE A 105 1.37 -7.23 2.93
C ILE A 105 2.22 -6.42 3.93
N PRO A 106 3.48 -6.13 3.61
CA PRO A 106 4.28 -5.16 4.34
C PRO A 106 3.66 -3.76 4.29
N SER A 107 3.53 -3.12 5.44
CA SER A 107 2.89 -1.81 5.54
C SER A 107 3.54 -0.89 6.58
N ILE A 108 3.41 0.41 6.35
CA ILE A 108 3.78 1.48 7.28
C ILE A 108 2.58 2.39 7.47
N THR A 109 2.09 2.54 8.70
CA THR A 109 0.98 3.43 9.02
C THR A 109 1.48 4.56 9.92
N ALA A 110 1.13 5.80 9.58
CA ALA A 110 1.48 7.00 10.34
C ALA A 110 0.29 7.96 10.36
N GLY A 111 -0.36 8.10 11.52
CA GLY A 111 -1.58 8.90 11.66
C GLY A 111 -2.71 8.33 10.79
N ASN A 112 -3.25 9.16 9.89
CA ASN A 112 -4.35 8.77 8.98
C ASN A 112 -3.85 8.31 7.60
N SER A 113 -2.54 8.20 7.42
CA SER A 113 -1.92 7.81 6.15
C SER A 113 -1.24 6.46 6.30
N SER A 114 -1.22 5.65 5.25
CA SER A 114 -0.57 4.33 5.24
C SER A 114 0.07 4.05 3.87
N LEU A 115 1.20 3.33 3.89
CA LEU A 115 1.84 2.75 2.72
C LEU A 115 1.66 1.23 2.81
N TYR A 116 1.17 0.60 1.74
CA TYR A 116 1.03 -0.84 1.60
C TYR A 116 1.81 -1.28 0.38
N PHE A 117 2.86 -2.06 0.59
CA PHE A 117 3.75 -2.51 -0.47
C PHE A 117 3.18 -3.80 -1.04
N LEU A 118 2.40 -3.72 -2.13
CA LEU A 118 1.86 -4.90 -2.79
C LEU A 118 2.91 -5.47 -3.76
N PRO A 119 2.77 -6.71 -4.25
CA PRO A 119 3.71 -7.30 -5.22
C PRO A 119 3.89 -6.50 -6.51
N ASP A 120 2.84 -5.79 -6.95
CA ASP A 120 2.81 -5.11 -8.26
C ASP A 120 2.92 -3.57 -8.16
N ARG A 121 2.49 -2.98 -7.05
CA ARG A 121 2.43 -1.52 -6.86
C ARG A 121 2.47 -1.11 -5.39
N LEU A 122 2.85 0.13 -5.12
CA LEU A 122 2.74 0.73 -3.80
C LEU A 122 1.36 1.39 -3.64
N LEU A 123 0.52 0.86 -2.75
CA LEU A 123 -0.76 1.47 -2.42
C LEU A 123 -0.61 2.46 -1.27
N VAL A 124 -0.96 3.71 -1.54
CA VAL A 124 -0.92 4.84 -0.62
C VAL A 124 -2.35 5.15 -0.17
N ARG A 125 -2.56 5.18 1.14
CA ARG A 125 -3.81 5.60 1.75
C ARG A 125 -3.63 6.95 2.43
N GLU A 126 -4.53 7.87 2.18
CA GLU A 126 -4.65 9.14 2.89
C GLU A 126 -6.10 9.31 3.37
N GLY A 127 -6.33 9.04 4.65
CA GLY A 127 -7.66 8.95 5.25
C GLY A 127 -8.52 7.84 4.63
N ASN A 128 -9.50 8.23 3.83
CA ASN A 128 -10.41 7.32 3.12
C ASN A 128 -10.17 7.30 1.62
N ARG A 129 -9.09 7.92 1.14
CA ARG A 129 -8.67 7.91 -0.26
C ARG A 129 -7.51 6.95 -0.43
N TYR A 130 -7.51 6.26 -1.55
CA TYR A 130 -6.45 5.35 -1.98
C TYR A 130 -5.93 5.81 -3.33
N SER A 131 -4.62 5.71 -3.51
CA SER A 131 -3.92 5.92 -4.78
C SER A 131 -2.79 4.91 -4.85
N ASP A 132 -2.43 4.46 -6.03
CA ASP A 132 -1.28 3.61 -6.24
C ASP A 132 -0.12 4.36 -6.91
N VAL A 133 1.08 3.82 -6.74
CA VAL A 133 2.31 4.27 -7.38
C VAL A 133 3.01 3.04 -7.93
N ASP A 134 3.37 3.09 -9.21
CA ASP A 134 4.19 2.04 -9.84
C ASP A 134 5.60 2.05 -9.24
N TYR A 135 6.17 0.88 -9.00
CA TYR A 135 7.52 0.77 -8.47
C TYR A 135 8.59 1.40 -9.39
N GLN A 136 8.34 1.50 -10.69
CA GLN A 136 9.22 2.19 -11.64
C GLN A 136 9.33 3.71 -11.38
N GLU A 137 8.25 4.32 -10.91
CA GLU A 137 8.22 5.74 -10.53
C GLU A 137 8.73 5.96 -9.10
N LEU A 138 8.81 4.89 -8.32
CA LEU A 138 9.25 4.96 -6.94
C LEU A 138 10.75 5.21 -6.86
N ARG A 139 11.14 6.13 -5.98
CA ARG A 139 12.52 6.43 -5.63
C ARG A 139 12.66 6.31 -4.13
N VAL A 140 13.52 5.39 -3.72
CA VAL A 140 13.76 5.11 -2.31
C VAL A 140 15.22 5.38 -1.98
N PHE A 141 15.44 6.17 -0.94
CA PHE A 141 16.76 6.54 -0.47
C PHE A 141 16.85 6.27 1.02
N HIS A 142 18.03 5.88 1.48
CA HIS A 142 18.32 5.79 2.90
C HIS A 142 19.46 6.75 3.25
N GLN A 143 19.48 7.22 4.49
CA GLN A 143 20.57 8.03 5.03
C GLN A 143 20.64 7.85 6.53
N ASP A 144 21.86 7.80 7.06
CA ASP A 144 22.09 7.91 8.50
C ASP A 144 21.95 9.36 8.97
N GLN A 145 21.17 9.56 10.03
CA GLN A 145 20.84 10.87 10.56
C GLN A 145 21.20 10.94 12.04
N ARG A 146 22.07 11.89 12.40
CA ARG A 146 22.27 12.30 13.79
C ARG A 146 21.05 13.05 14.28
N PHE A 147 20.48 12.61 15.40
CA PHE A 147 19.27 13.18 15.97
C PHE A 147 19.49 13.47 17.46
N ILE A 148 19.22 14.71 17.87
CA ILE A 148 19.32 15.13 19.28
C ILE A 148 18.03 14.67 19.98
N GLU A 149 18.13 13.66 20.83
CA GLU A 149 16.98 13.13 21.54
C GLU A 149 16.75 13.91 22.84
N SER A 150 15.56 14.48 22.98
CA SER A 150 15.19 15.24 24.18
C SER A 150 14.54 14.35 25.25
N GLY A 151 13.92 13.24 24.82
CA GLY A 151 13.27 12.27 25.67
C GLY A 151 14.18 11.12 26.09
N THR A 152 13.55 9.97 26.38
CA THR A 152 14.29 8.71 26.57
C THR A 152 14.50 8.08 25.21
N PRO A 153 15.76 7.88 24.76
CA PRO A 153 16.02 7.27 23.47
C PRO A 153 15.57 5.80 23.43
N PRO A 154 15.20 5.28 22.26
CA PRO A 154 15.00 3.85 22.03
C PRO A 154 16.27 3.06 22.37
N ARG A 155 16.13 1.87 22.96
CA ARG A 155 17.28 1.05 23.39
C ARG A 155 18.02 0.40 22.21
N ASP A 156 17.36 0.31 21.06
CA ASP A 156 17.93 -0.27 19.84
C ASP A 156 18.65 0.77 18.96
N ALA A 157 18.63 2.04 19.36
CA ALA A 157 19.37 3.10 18.70
C ALA A 157 20.78 3.23 19.27
N VAL A 158 21.74 3.55 18.39
CA VAL A 158 23.14 3.76 18.78
C VAL A 158 23.33 5.22 19.15
N GLN A 159 23.78 5.48 20.38
CA GLN A 159 24.23 6.83 20.76
C GLN A 159 25.62 7.07 20.16
N VAL A 160 25.77 8.13 19.38
CA VAL A 160 27.04 8.47 18.68
C VAL A 160 27.72 9.71 19.26
N ASP A 161 26.97 10.56 19.96
CA ASP A 161 27.52 11.75 20.61
C ASP A 161 26.55 12.26 21.70
N HIS A 162 26.82 13.46 22.21
CA HIS A 162 25.97 14.21 23.13
C HIS A 162 26.12 15.72 22.87
N THR A 163 25.11 16.48 23.23
CA THR A 163 25.13 17.95 23.21
C THR A 163 24.53 18.48 24.51
N TRP A 164 24.60 19.79 24.74
CA TRP A 164 23.93 20.45 25.85
C TRP A 164 22.57 20.95 25.40
N GLN A 165 21.55 20.90 26.26
CA GLN A 165 20.22 21.45 25.96
C GLN A 165 20.30 22.93 25.55
N TYR A 166 21.19 23.68 26.20
CA TYR A 166 21.53 25.06 25.84
C TYR A 166 23.03 25.17 25.51
N VAL A 167 23.36 25.51 24.27
CA VAL A 167 24.75 25.61 23.82
C VAL A 167 25.21 27.07 23.73
N ASN A 168 26.51 27.29 23.83
CA ASN A 168 27.16 28.53 23.42
C ASN A 168 27.40 28.53 21.89
N VAL A 169 27.93 29.62 21.34
CA VAL A 169 28.18 29.76 19.89
C VAL A 169 29.14 28.68 19.36
N LYS A 170 29.99 28.09 20.21
CA LYS A 170 30.95 27.03 19.87
C LYS A 170 30.40 25.61 20.13
N GLY A 171 29.12 25.46 20.50
CA GLY A 171 28.49 24.16 20.79
C GLY A 171 28.73 23.60 22.21
N GLY A 172 29.54 24.27 23.04
CA GLY A 172 29.76 23.87 24.44
C GLY A 172 28.63 24.32 25.37
N PRO A 173 28.67 23.98 26.67
CA PRO A 173 27.60 24.33 27.62
C PRO A 173 27.48 25.85 27.78
N ASP A 174 26.26 26.40 27.65
CA ASP A 174 25.97 27.75 28.11
C ASP A 174 25.78 27.75 29.64
N ARG A 175 26.79 28.29 30.35
CA ARG A 175 26.87 28.31 31.82
C ARG A 175 25.88 29.29 32.48
N ARG A 176 25.16 30.10 31.71
CA ARG A 176 24.12 30.99 32.24
C ARG A 176 22.87 30.23 32.67
N TYR A 177 22.66 29.03 32.15
CA TYR A 177 21.53 28.17 32.50
C TYR A 177 21.90 27.24 33.66
N LYS A 178 21.21 27.39 34.81
CA LYS A 178 21.49 26.61 36.03
C LYS A 178 21.24 25.10 35.87
N ASN A 179 20.24 24.71 35.09
CA ASN A 179 19.83 23.32 34.87
C ASN A 179 20.02 22.90 33.41
N ASN A 180 21.22 23.10 32.87
CA ASN A 180 21.56 22.73 31.50
C ASN A 180 21.98 21.25 31.46
N ARG A 181 21.07 20.35 31.11
CA ARG A 181 21.37 18.91 30.98
C ARG A 181 22.01 18.58 29.63
N THR A 182 22.73 17.46 29.59
CA THR A 182 23.19 16.86 28.33
C THR A 182 22.05 16.09 27.66
N LEU A 183 21.98 16.19 26.34
CA LEU A 183 21.06 15.45 25.47
C LEU A 183 21.88 14.47 24.62
N PRO A 184 21.49 13.19 24.53
CA PRO A 184 22.18 12.24 23.67
C PRO A 184 21.91 12.54 22.19
N ILE A 185 22.93 12.33 21.36
CA ILE A 185 22.80 12.34 19.90
C ILE A 185 22.77 10.89 19.43
N MET A 186 21.61 10.48 18.93
CA MET A 186 21.36 9.13 18.44
C MET A 186 21.59 9.06 16.92
N LEU A 187 22.04 7.90 16.45
CA LEU A 187 22.09 7.58 15.03
C LEU A 187 20.79 6.89 14.63
N TYR A 188 19.92 7.60 13.94
CA TYR A 188 18.69 7.06 13.38
C TYR A 188 18.84 6.86 11.88
N GLY A 189 18.11 5.89 11.34
CA GLY A 189 17.99 5.68 9.89
C GLY A 189 16.89 6.56 9.34
N ARG A 190 17.13 7.17 8.18
CA ARG A 190 16.13 7.94 7.45
C ARG A 190 15.84 7.25 6.13
N LEU A 191 14.62 6.75 5.97
CA LEU A 191 14.11 6.17 4.74
C LEU A 191 13.22 7.20 4.03
N VAL A 192 13.61 7.64 2.85
CA VAL A 192 12.84 8.54 2.00
C VAL A 192 12.18 7.71 0.91
N VAL A 193 10.87 7.80 0.79
CA VAL A 193 10.06 7.16 -0.25
C VAL A 193 9.37 8.26 -1.04
N ALA A 194 9.72 8.42 -2.30
CA ALA A 194 9.20 9.47 -3.17
C ALA A 194 8.77 8.95 -4.54
N SER A 195 7.88 9.67 -5.22
CA SER A 195 7.52 9.41 -6.62
C SER A 195 7.36 10.70 -7.40
N ALA A 196 7.50 10.63 -8.73
CA ALA A 196 7.23 11.76 -9.62
C ALA A 196 5.75 12.19 -9.56
N SER A 197 4.85 11.26 -9.26
CA SER A 197 3.41 11.45 -9.09
C SER A 197 3.02 12.18 -7.79
N GLY A 198 3.99 12.58 -6.96
CA GLY A 198 3.78 13.44 -5.79
C GLY A 198 3.78 12.73 -4.43
N LEU A 199 4.12 11.44 -4.38
CA LEU A 199 4.40 10.78 -3.10
C LEU A 199 5.69 11.35 -2.52
N TYR A 200 5.65 11.75 -1.24
CA TYR A 200 6.85 12.11 -0.49
C TYR A 200 6.69 11.76 0.99
N TRP A 201 7.41 10.72 1.43
CA TRP A 201 7.44 10.24 2.80
C TRP A 201 8.87 10.17 3.29
N ILE A 202 9.09 10.67 4.50
CA ILE A 202 10.34 10.49 5.23
C ILE A 202 10.00 9.72 6.50
N ILE A 203 10.57 8.54 6.64
CA ILE A 203 10.42 7.68 7.80
C ILE A 203 11.74 7.67 8.55
N GLN A 204 11.70 8.00 9.83
CA GLN A 204 12.82 7.94 10.74
C GLN A 204 12.69 6.67 11.58
N ILE A 205 13.79 5.94 11.70
CA ILE A 205 13.84 4.59 12.27
C ILE A 205 14.94 4.56 13.32
N SER A 206 14.62 4.08 14.53
CA SER A 206 15.57 4.03 15.63
C SER A 206 16.81 3.18 15.31
N ARG A 207 16.59 2.05 14.62
CA ARG A 207 17.66 1.17 14.13
C ARG A 207 18.15 1.64 12.75
N ALA A 208 19.29 2.32 12.69
CA ALA A 208 19.82 2.91 11.46
C ALA A 208 19.90 1.93 10.27
N ALA A 209 20.44 0.72 10.49
CA ALA A 209 20.60 -0.32 9.46
C ALA A 209 19.27 -0.76 8.82
N ALA A 210 18.13 -0.61 9.50
CA ALA A 210 16.82 -0.99 8.96
C ALA A 210 16.43 -0.13 7.74
N ALA A 211 16.84 1.15 7.72
CA ALA A 211 16.57 2.03 6.58
C ALA A 211 17.26 1.54 5.31
N GLU A 212 18.53 1.14 5.43
CA GLU A 212 19.31 0.63 4.31
C GLU A 212 18.76 -0.70 3.78
N ALA A 213 18.50 -1.66 4.67
CA ALA A 213 17.99 -2.98 4.29
C ALA A 213 16.69 -2.87 3.48
N VAL A 214 15.75 -2.05 3.95
CA VAL A 214 14.46 -1.83 3.28
C VAL A 214 14.64 -1.04 1.98
N ALA A 215 15.45 0.02 1.99
CA ALA A 215 15.68 0.81 0.77
C ALA A 215 16.27 -0.05 -0.36
N ARG A 216 17.20 -0.94 -0.02
CA ARG A 216 17.84 -1.84 -0.99
C ARG A 216 16.82 -2.77 -1.64
N VAL A 217 15.99 -3.44 -0.84
CA VAL A 217 15.01 -4.39 -1.39
C VAL A 217 13.91 -3.68 -2.16
N VAL A 218 13.39 -2.54 -1.68
CA VAL A 218 12.35 -1.80 -2.41
C VAL A 218 12.88 -1.21 -3.72
N SER A 219 14.14 -0.77 -3.76
CA SER A 219 14.75 -0.25 -4.99
C SER A 219 15.03 -1.34 -6.03
N ALA A 220 15.10 -2.61 -5.60
CA ALA A 220 15.26 -3.76 -6.48
C ALA A 220 13.92 -4.28 -7.05
N ALA A 221 12.83 -3.53 -6.89
CA ALA A 221 11.52 -3.91 -7.40
C ALA A 221 11.55 -4.15 -8.91
N PRO A 222 10.97 -5.27 -9.39
CA PRO A 222 10.91 -5.57 -10.80
C PRO A 222 10.01 -4.57 -11.50
N THR A 223 10.42 -4.16 -12.70
CA THR A 223 9.56 -3.47 -13.65
C THR A 223 8.41 -4.42 -14.02
N PRO A 224 7.13 -4.08 -13.77
CA PRO A 224 6.04 -4.88 -14.29
C PRO A 224 6.18 -5.02 -15.81
N SER A 225 6.47 -6.24 -16.26
CA SER A 225 6.35 -6.62 -17.66
C SER A 225 4.87 -6.48 -18.02
N ALA A 226 4.57 -5.85 -19.16
CA ALA A 226 3.22 -5.54 -19.64
C ALA A 226 2.41 -6.81 -20.00
N ALA A 227 2.11 -7.64 -19.01
CA ALA A 227 1.31 -8.83 -19.12
C ALA A 227 0.41 -8.90 -17.89
N VAL A 228 -0.74 -8.23 -17.95
CA VAL A 228 -2.10 -8.78 -17.81
C VAL A 228 -3.06 -7.59 -17.79
N SER A 229 -3.32 -7.06 -18.97
CA SER A 229 -4.57 -6.35 -19.28
C SER A 229 -5.06 -6.88 -20.63
N ASN A 230 -5.50 -8.15 -20.62
CA ASN A 230 -6.45 -8.60 -21.64
C ASN A 230 -7.81 -7.96 -21.33
N GLU A 231 -7.90 -6.66 -21.59
CA GLU A 231 -9.15 -5.94 -21.73
C GLU A 231 -9.33 -5.71 -23.23
N THR A 232 -10.11 -6.60 -23.85
CA THR A 232 -10.44 -6.56 -25.27
C THR A 232 -11.28 -5.31 -25.57
N ALA A 233 -10.62 -4.24 -26.04
CA ALA A 233 -11.26 -3.23 -26.88
C ALA A 233 -11.63 -3.86 -28.24
N PRO A 234 -12.70 -3.42 -28.91
CA PRO A 234 -13.31 -4.15 -30.02
C PRO A 234 -12.46 -4.03 -31.29
N PRO A 235 -12.21 -5.13 -32.04
CA PRO A 235 -11.61 -4.99 -33.36
C PRO A 235 -12.66 -4.50 -34.37
N SER A 236 -12.44 -3.28 -34.85
CA SER A 236 -12.86 -2.83 -36.17
C SER A 236 -12.29 -3.79 -37.23
N GLY A 237 -13.10 -4.09 -38.24
CA GLY A 237 -12.92 -5.23 -39.13
C GLY A 237 -11.77 -5.14 -40.15
N GLY A 238 -11.39 -6.32 -40.64
CA GLY A 238 -10.55 -6.56 -41.81
C GLY A 238 -10.19 -8.06 -41.91
N PRO A 239 -10.33 -8.73 -43.06
CA PRO A 239 -10.59 -10.17 -43.14
C PRO A 239 -9.35 -11.04 -43.36
N GLY A 240 -9.44 -12.31 -42.96
CA GLY A 240 -8.60 -13.40 -43.44
C GLY A 240 -7.66 -13.97 -42.39
N ASP A 241 -8.08 -15.03 -41.69
CA ASP A 241 -7.54 -16.38 -41.92
C ASP A 241 -8.10 -17.39 -40.90
N ALA A 242 -8.26 -18.61 -41.40
CA ALA A 242 -9.07 -19.66 -40.84
C ALA A 242 -8.51 -20.24 -39.53
N HIS A 243 -9.29 -20.09 -38.43
CA HIS A 243 -9.16 -20.94 -37.25
C HIS A 243 -10.43 -21.76 -37.04
N VAL A 244 -10.24 -23.08 -37.00
CA VAL A 244 -11.23 -24.13 -36.79
C VAL A 244 -12.12 -23.82 -35.58
N GLY A 245 -13.34 -23.35 -35.84
CA GLY A 245 -14.32 -23.03 -34.82
C GLY A 245 -14.88 -24.30 -34.18
N GLN A 246 -14.82 -24.39 -32.85
CA GLN A 246 -15.48 -25.45 -32.10
C GLN A 246 -17.00 -25.44 -32.42
N ALA A 247 -17.52 -26.58 -32.87
CA ALA A 247 -18.93 -26.78 -33.18
C ALA A 247 -19.59 -27.64 -32.08
N THR A 248 -20.83 -27.33 -31.73
CA THR A 248 -21.63 -28.07 -30.73
C THR A 248 -22.92 -28.58 -31.34
N LYS A 249 -23.34 -29.79 -30.97
CA LYS A 249 -24.63 -30.35 -31.39
C LYS A 249 -25.77 -29.62 -30.66
N VAL A 250 -26.73 -29.14 -31.42
CA VAL A 250 -27.91 -28.42 -30.93
C VAL A 250 -29.17 -29.03 -31.54
N ARG A 251 -30.23 -29.16 -30.73
CA ARG A 251 -31.54 -29.68 -31.15
C ARG A 251 -32.50 -28.52 -31.39
N CYS A 252 -33.12 -28.47 -32.55
CA CYS A 252 -34.13 -27.48 -32.90
C CYS A 252 -35.38 -27.66 -32.02
N ALA A 253 -35.83 -26.60 -31.35
CA ALA A 253 -37.04 -26.63 -30.52
C ALA A 253 -38.33 -26.73 -31.34
N ASN A 254 -38.32 -26.37 -32.63
CA ASN A 254 -39.51 -26.35 -33.49
C ASN A 254 -39.74 -27.70 -34.21
N CYS A 255 -38.69 -28.32 -34.77
CA CYS A 255 -38.82 -29.55 -35.56
C CYS A 255 -38.05 -30.77 -35.00
N GLY A 256 -37.33 -30.60 -33.90
CA GLY A 256 -36.55 -31.68 -33.28
C GLY A 256 -35.28 -32.09 -34.02
N HIS A 257 -34.95 -31.49 -35.17
CA HIS A 257 -33.75 -31.75 -35.95
C HIS A 257 -32.47 -31.42 -35.16
N ILE A 258 -31.45 -32.27 -35.26
CA ILE A 258 -30.14 -32.09 -34.59
C ILE A 258 -29.13 -31.65 -35.64
N GLN A 259 -28.53 -30.48 -35.43
CA GLN A 259 -27.51 -29.89 -36.30
C GLN A 259 -26.30 -29.45 -35.49
N THR A 260 -25.18 -29.19 -36.16
CA THR A 260 -23.99 -28.61 -35.54
C THR A 260 -23.98 -27.10 -35.73
N ALA A 261 -23.89 -26.35 -34.64
CA ALA A 261 -23.76 -24.89 -34.67
C ALA A 261 -22.44 -24.47 -34.02
N SER A 262 -21.82 -23.43 -34.59
CA SER A 262 -20.65 -22.80 -33.98
C SER A 262 -20.95 -22.39 -32.54
N VAL A 263 -20.03 -22.68 -31.61
CA VAL A 263 -20.17 -22.34 -30.18
C VAL A 263 -20.37 -20.83 -29.99
N ASN A 264 -19.82 -20.02 -30.90
CA ASN A 264 -19.86 -18.56 -30.83
C ASN A 264 -21.14 -17.95 -31.47
N ALA A 265 -21.97 -18.75 -32.14
CA ALA A 265 -23.20 -18.26 -32.76
C ALA A 265 -24.33 -18.14 -31.71
N ALA A 266 -24.72 -16.90 -31.41
CA ALA A 266 -25.82 -16.59 -30.48
C ALA A 266 -27.21 -16.89 -31.10
N THR A 267 -27.33 -16.71 -32.42
CA THR A 267 -28.54 -16.96 -33.19
C THR A 267 -28.16 -17.65 -34.50
N PHE A 268 -28.87 -18.70 -34.89
CA PHE A 268 -28.62 -19.44 -36.14
C PHE A 268 -29.92 -20.08 -36.67
N PRO A 269 -30.10 -20.20 -38.00
CA PRO A 269 -31.28 -20.83 -38.58
C PRO A 269 -31.20 -22.36 -38.49
N CYS A 270 -32.35 -23.01 -38.42
CA CYS A 270 -32.42 -24.45 -38.58
C CYS A 270 -32.31 -24.84 -40.06
N GLU A 271 -31.43 -25.78 -40.40
CA GLU A 271 -31.21 -26.21 -41.79
C GLU A 271 -32.44 -26.91 -42.41
N LYS A 272 -33.32 -27.47 -41.57
CA LYS A 272 -34.50 -28.22 -42.03
C LYS A 272 -35.78 -27.40 -42.13
N CYS A 273 -36.02 -26.47 -41.20
CA CYS A 273 -37.28 -25.71 -41.13
C CYS A 273 -37.12 -24.20 -41.18
N ALA A 274 -35.89 -23.70 -41.38
CA ALA A 274 -35.53 -22.28 -41.42
C ALA A 274 -35.90 -21.47 -40.16
N ALA A 275 -36.34 -22.12 -39.08
CA ALA A 275 -36.67 -21.45 -37.83
C ALA A 275 -35.41 -20.88 -37.15
N THR A 276 -35.48 -19.64 -36.69
CA THR A 276 -34.39 -18.95 -35.99
C THR A 276 -34.24 -19.48 -34.56
N LEU A 277 -33.11 -20.13 -34.28
CA LEU A 277 -32.78 -20.66 -32.95
C LEU A 277 -31.84 -19.69 -32.22
N ARG A 278 -32.08 -19.47 -30.92
CA ARG A 278 -31.24 -18.65 -30.06
C ARG A 278 -30.63 -19.50 -28.94
N ARG A 279 -29.31 -19.41 -28.76
CA ARG A 279 -28.62 -20.13 -27.67
C ARG A 279 -28.93 -19.42 -26.34
N MET A 280 -29.69 -20.09 -25.46
CA MET A 280 -29.89 -19.60 -24.09
C MET A 280 -28.58 -19.75 -23.32
N LYS A 281 -28.01 -18.64 -22.82
CA LYS A 281 -26.91 -18.70 -21.86
C LYS A 281 -27.47 -19.36 -20.60
N LYS A 282 -26.92 -20.51 -20.21
CA LYS A 282 -27.20 -21.10 -18.91
C LYS A 282 -26.56 -20.15 -17.90
N SER A 283 -27.36 -19.41 -17.14
CA SER A 283 -26.86 -18.62 -16.01
C SER A 283 -26.20 -19.61 -15.05
N ALA A 284 -24.88 -19.48 -14.89
CA ALA A 284 -24.17 -20.07 -13.76
C ALA A 284 -24.38 -19.16 -12.55
#